data_AF-A0A5C7KW54-F1
#
_entry.id   AF-A0A5C7KW54-F1
#
_cell.length_a   1.000
_cell.length_b   1.000
_cell.length_c   1.000
_cell.angle_alpha   90.00
_cell.angle_beta   90.00
_cell.angle_gamma   90.00
#
_symmetry.space_group_name_H-M   'P 1'
#
loop_
_entity.id
_entity.type
_entity.pdbx_description
1 polymer ?
#
loop_
_entity_poly.entity_id
_entity_poly.type
_entity_poly.pdbx_seq_one_letter_code
_entity_poly.pdbx_strand_id
1 'polypeptide(L)'
;MALEPLKYFDSLYAAETHFRDIQMIIPYLEKGLSCQIVGLPGSGKSNIMRLLAYNRDVRYKNFGEYEKYLHFVYLDCAEIKDKPLYDITKFILISLAFTLSERRMDEEAQVINNYLKEGLEMQDEMMLFQALKRSLDYLSVEKKITVNLLFDRFDFIIPDLTPQFFNNLKILRNHVKYRFGSIFSLVRSIEEVVDYILMDDFYDLIAENIVYNALSDNLWLDFRASYIEKAARKTFESGVKEEIIKLTGGHSKLSKLSFEAVISETESIPSIHDFLLKRPTIQKTLQEIWGGLLPSEQLAIKKDISYADAQQEFPYMVSTQLLSENGITIPLFASFIKTVPIESTEKIIYDEEKNEVMLGEIAISEKLSPFEFKLMIYLIQNKEKLCSKDEIINAVWGDQKSQEGVTDQALDQIFYRLRKKIEKDPSNPRYIHTVKGKGYKLSS
;
A
#
# COMPACT_ATOMS: atom_id res chain seq x y z
N MET A 1 -21.54 32.76 11.08
CA MET A 1 -20.45 32.02 11.76
C MET A 1 -19.33 31.87 10.74
N ALA A 2 -18.33 32.74 10.80
CA ALA A 2 -17.17 32.64 9.91
C ALA A 2 -16.46 31.32 10.24
N LEU A 3 -16.32 30.45 9.25
CA LEU A 3 -15.50 29.25 9.37
C LEU A 3 -14.07 29.75 9.65
N GLU A 4 -13.54 29.52 10.84
CA GLU A 4 -12.09 29.54 11.00
C GLU A 4 -11.49 28.65 9.91
N PRO A 5 -10.39 29.07 9.24
CA PRO A 5 -9.74 28.21 8.28
C PRO A 5 -9.23 26.98 9.02
N LEU A 6 -9.97 25.88 8.91
CA LEU A 6 -9.58 24.58 9.42
C LEU A 6 -8.31 24.19 8.69
N LYS A 7 -7.25 23.92 9.46
CA LYS A 7 -5.93 23.60 8.90
C LYS A 7 -5.92 22.24 8.19
N TYR A 8 -6.75 21.30 8.64
CA TYR A 8 -6.92 19.97 8.03
C TYR A 8 -8.40 19.61 7.89
N PHE A 9 -8.79 19.07 6.74
CA PHE A 9 -10.15 18.60 6.50
C PHE A 9 -10.56 17.47 7.46
N ASP A 10 -9.60 16.61 7.82
CA ASP A 10 -9.85 15.43 8.66
C ASP A 10 -10.25 15.74 10.10
N SER A 11 -10.04 16.97 10.58
CA SER A 11 -10.51 17.40 11.91
C SER A 11 -12.04 17.60 11.98
N LEU A 12 -12.74 17.56 10.84
CA LEU A 12 -14.18 17.77 10.77
C LEU A 12 -15.01 16.49 10.96
N TYR A 13 -14.39 15.31 10.85
CA TYR A 13 -15.11 14.05 11.01
C TYR A 13 -15.50 13.81 12.48
N ALA A 14 -16.60 13.08 12.66
CA ALA A 14 -17.06 12.66 13.98
C ALA A 14 -16.02 11.80 14.70
N ALA A 15 -16.05 11.82 16.02
CA ALA A 15 -15.10 11.11 16.87
C ALA A 15 -15.13 9.57 16.68
N GLU A 16 -16.28 9.04 16.24
CA GLU A 16 -16.51 7.62 15.96
C GLU A 16 -16.13 7.18 14.54
N THR A 17 -15.66 8.09 13.68
CA THR A 17 -15.26 7.74 12.32
C THR A 17 -14.06 6.77 12.32
N HIS A 18 -14.18 5.67 11.57
CA HIS A 18 -13.23 4.55 11.53
C HIS A 18 -12.95 3.89 12.90
N PHE A 19 -13.90 3.97 13.84
CA PHE A 19 -13.73 3.46 15.21
C PHE A 19 -13.29 1.99 15.26
N ARG A 20 -13.92 1.11 14.46
CA ARG A 20 -13.55 -0.32 14.41
C ARG A 20 -12.07 -0.51 14.05
N ASP A 21 -11.63 0.09 12.95
CA ASP A 21 -10.26 -0.07 12.45
C ASP A 21 -9.25 0.48 13.46
N ILE A 22 -9.54 1.64 14.05
CA ILE A 22 -8.67 2.25 15.07
C ILE A 22 -8.60 1.38 16.33
N GLN A 23 -9.72 0.84 16.81
CA GLN A 23 -9.74 -0.06 17.96
C GLN A 23 -8.87 -1.31 17.75
N MET A 24 -8.79 -1.82 16.51
CA MET A 24 -7.93 -2.96 16.19
C MET A 24 -6.43 -2.62 16.19
N ILE A 25 -6.07 -1.34 16.04
CA ILE A 25 -4.68 -0.86 16.09
C ILE A 25 -4.18 -0.75 17.54
N ILE A 26 -5.05 -0.37 18.49
CA ILE A 26 -4.68 -0.04 19.88
C ILE A 26 -3.84 -1.13 20.57
N PRO A 27 -4.19 -2.43 20.52
CA PRO A 27 -3.45 -3.47 21.24
C PRO A 27 -1.98 -3.59 20.79
N TYR A 28 -1.67 -3.24 19.54
CA TYR A 28 -0.30 -3.23 19.03
C TYR A 28 0.47 -2.01 19.57
N LEU A 29 -0.15 -0.84 19.54
CA LEU A 29 0.47 0.40 20.04
C LEU A 29 0.75 0.33 21.55
N GLU A 30 -0.16 -0.24 22.35
CA GLU A 30 0.03 -0.41 23.79
C GLU A 30 1.20 -1.35 24.13
N LYS A 31 1.52 -2.30 23.23
CA LYS A 31 2.65 -3.21 23.36
C LYS A 31 3.93 -2.68 22.71
N GLY A 32 3.92 -1.46 22.17
CA GLY A 32 5.05 -0.90 21.42
C GLY A 32 5.45 -1.75 20.21
N LEU A 33 4.46 -2.38 19.57
CA LEU A 33 4.62 -3.13 18.33
C LEU A 33 4.31 -2.23 17.13
N SER A 34 4.84 -2.61 15.98
CA SER A 34 4.44 -2.04 14.71
C SER A 34 3.27 -2.82 14.14
N CYS A 35 2.41 -2.16 13.35
CA CYS A 35 1.28 -2.81 12.72
C CYS A 35 1.06 -2.33 11.29
N GLN A 36 0.22 -3.06 10.56
CA GLN A 36 -0.04 -2.84 9.15
C GLN A 36 -1.54 -2.58 8.96
N ILE A 37 -1.89 -1.52 8.23
CA ILE A 37 -3.25 -1.30 7.74
C ILE A 37 -3.27 -1.77 6.29
N VAL A 38 -3.89 -2.91 6.04
CA VAL A 38 -3.97 -3.55 4.72
C VAL A 38 -5.39 -3.42 4.17
N GLY A 39 -5.53 -3.14 2.89
CA GLY A 39 -6.85 -2.95 2.28
C GLY A 39 -6.81 -2.61 0.80
N LEU A 40 -7.96 -2.65 0.15
CA LEU A 40 -8.07 -2.35 -1.28
C LEU A 40 -7.55 -0.94 -1.62
N PRO A 41 -7.08 -0.69 -2.85
CA PRO A 41 -6.74 0.65 -3.31
C PRO A 41 -7.93 1.61 -3.18
N GLY A 42 -7.78 2.67 -2.39
CA GLY A 42 -8.84 3.66 -2.17
C GLY A 42 -9.88 3.31 -1.09
N SER A 43 -9.66 2.25 -0.31
CA SER A 43 -10.58 1.78 0.73
C SER A 43 -10.71 2.69 1.97
N GLY A 44 -9.80 3.67 2.13
CA GLY A 44 -9.84 4.61 3.25
C GLY A 44 -8.65 4.52 4.23
N LYS A 45 -7.66 3.66 3.99
CA LYS A 45 -6.46 3.52 4.85
C LYS A 45 -5.81 4.85 5.22
N SER A 46 -5.56 5.71 4.23
CA SER A 46 -4.98 7.05 4.44
C SER A 46 -5.86 7.97 5.29
N ASN A 47 -7.19 7.77 5.28
CA ASN A 47 -8.09 8.53 6.17
C ASN A 47 -7.84 8.13 7.62
N ILE A 48 -7.68 6.84 7.93
CA ILE A 48 -7.36 6.36 9.28
C ILE A 48 -6.05 7.03 9.77
N MET A 49 -5.00 7.01 8.93
CA MET A 49 -3.71 7.63 9.25
C MET A 49 -3.87 9.13 9.56
N ARG A 50 -4.60 9.87 8.72
CA ARG A 50 -4.83 11.31 8.94
C ARG A 50 -5.74 11.60 10.13
N LEU A 51 -6.72 10.75 10.43
CA LEU A 51 -7.56 10.91 11.63
C LEU A 51 -6.71 10.74 12.90
N LEU A 52 -5.84 9.73 12.95
CA LEU A 52 -4.89 9.56 14.06
C LEU A 52 -3.97 10.78 14.21
N ALA A 53 -3.45 11.33 13.12
CA ALA A 53 -2.55 12.48 13.15
C ALA A 53 -3.26 13.80 13.53
N TYR A 54 -4.41 14.08 12.91
CA TYR A 54 -4.98 15.44 12.86
C TYR A 54 -6.35 15.59 13.55
N ASN A 55 -7.02 14.51 13.93
CA ASN A 55 -8.32 14.57 14.60
C ASN A 55 -8.18 14.22 16.09
N ARG A 56 -8.22 15.26 16.94
CA ARG A 56 -8.11 15.11 18.40
C ARG A 56 -9.29 14.36 18.99
N ASP A 57 -10.50 14.59 18.50
CA ASP A 57 -11.71 13.99 19.06
C ASP A 57 -11.74 12.48 18.79
N VAL A 58 -11.31 12.05 17.60
CA VAL A 58 -11.10 10.63 17.29
C VAL A 58 -10.06 10.01 18.22
N ARG A 59 -8.91 10.68 18.44
CA ARG A 59 -7.93 10.16 19.40
C ARG A 59 -8.49 10.08 20.82
N TYR A 60 -9.16 11.12 21.29
CA TYR A 60 -9.75 11.12 22.64
C TYR A 60 -10.81 10.03 22.80
N LYS A 61 -11.63 9.80 21.77
CA LYS A 61 -12.62 8.73 21.77
C LYS A 61 -11.99 7.34 21.91
N ASN A 62 -10.84 7.12 21.26
CA ASN A 62 -10.19 5.82 21.21
C ASN A 62 -9.21 5.58 22.38
N PHE A 63 -8.49 6.62 22.82
CA PHE A 63 -7.42 6.51 23.83
C PHE A 63 -7.73 7.25 25.14
N GLY A 64 -8.86 7.96 25.23
CA GLY A 64 -9.21 8.79 26.37
C GLY A 64 -8.14 9.85 26.68
N GLU A 65 -7.93 10.10 27.98
CA GLU A 65 -6.89 10.98 28.49
C GLU A 65 -5.46 10.57 28.10
N TYR A 66 -5.26 9.31 27.69
CA TYR A 66 -3.93 8.83 27.29
C TYR A 66 -3.47 9.43 25.95
N GLU A 67 -4.38 9.96 25.11
CA GLU A 67 -4.02 10.56 23.82
C GLU A 67 -2.97 11.68 23.93
N LYS A 68 -2.95 12.41 25.04
CA LYS A 68 -1.97 13.48 25.28
C LYS A 68 -0.54 12.96 25.36
N TYR A 69 -0.35 11.68 25.68
CA TYR A 69 0.94 11.00 25.70
C TYR A 69 1.22 10.22 24.41
N LEU A 70 0.34 10.27 23.42
CA LEU A 70 0.55 9.67 22.10
C LEU A 70 0.86 10.76 21.09
N HIS A 71 1.90 10.62 20.30
CA HIS A 71 2.22 11.50 19.18
C HIS A 71 2.27 10.69 17.89
N PHE A 72 1.41 11.05 16.94
CA PHE A 72 1.32 10.41 15.64
C PHE A 72 1.95 11.31 14.58
N VAL A 73 3.01 10.82 13.93
CA VAL A 73 3.75 11.54 12.90
C VAL A 73 3.31 11.02 11.55
N TYR A 74 2.53 11.81 10.81
CA TYR A 74 2.08 11.44 9.47
C TYR A 74 3.22 11.59 8.46
N LEU A 75 3.50 10.52 7.72
CA LEU A 75 4.54 10.44 6.69
C LEU A 75 3.93 9.93 5.40
N ASP A 76 3.85 10.80 4.39
CA ASP A 76 3.36 10.38 3.09
C ASP A 76 4.51 9.84 2.23
N CYS A 77 4.56 8.51 2.05
CA CYS A 77 5.69 7.87 1.40
C CYS A 77 5.80 8.23 -0.10
N ALA A 78 4.74 8.77 -0.72
CA ALA A 78 4.82 9.26 -2.09
C ALA A 78 5.76 10.48 -2.23
N GLU A 79 5.99 11.25 -1.16
CA GLU A 79 6.89 12.42 -1.16
C GLU A 79 8.37 12.03 -1.12
N ILE A 80 8.65 10.80 -0.68
CA ILE A 80 10.00 10.26 -0.49
C ILE A 80 10.28 9.05 -1.40
N LYS A 81 9.49 8.88 -2.45
CA LYS A 81 9.76 7.89 -3.51
C LYS A 81 11.12 8.17 -4.18
N ASP A 82 11.87 7.13 -4.47
CA ASP A 82 13.18 7.19 -5.14
C ASP A 82 14.22 8.03 -4.35
N LYS A 83 14.02 8.19 -3.02
CA LYS A 83 14.91 8.97 -2.14
C LYS A 83 15.85 8.07 -1.34
N PRO A 84 17.12 8.49 -1.13
CA PRO A 84 18.04 7.76 -0.26
C PRO A 84 17.63 7.84 1.21
N LEU A 85 18.16 6.93 2.02
CA LEU A 85 17.84 6.81 3.45
C LEU A 85 18.12 8.11 4.25
N TYR A 86 19.14 8.87 3.85
CA TYR A 86 19.41 10.22 4.37
C TYR A 86 18.18 11.14 4.25
N ASP A 87 17.58 11.23 3.07
CA ASP A 87 16.42 12.10 2.81
C ASP A 87 15.16 11.58 3.51
N ILE A 88 15.00 10.26 3.63
CA ILE A 88 13.91 9.64 4.39
C ILE A 88 14.03 10.01 5.88
N THR A 89 15.23 9.88 6.46
CA THR A 89 15.49 10.23 7.87
C THR A 89 15.26 11.72 8.11
N LYS A 90 15.68 12.57 7.16
CA LYS A 90 15.43 14.01 7.17
C LYS A 90 13.94 14.31 7.18
N PHE A 91 13.18 13.65 6.31
CA PHE A 91 11.74 13.80 6.21
C PHE A 91 11.04 13.40 7.50
N ILE A 92 11.46 12.30 8.15
CA ILE A 92 10.92 11.90 9.46
C ILE A 92 11.14 13.00 10.52
N LEU A 93 12.34 13.56 10.61
CA LEU A 93 12.66 14.62 11.57
C LEU A 93 11.86 15.91 11.30
N ILE A 94 11.77 16.33 10.04
CA ILE A 94 10.97 17.50 9.64
C ILE A 94 9.51 17.29 10.01
N SER A 95 8.95 16.14 9.63
CA SER A 95 7.55 15.81 9.92
C SER A 95 7.30 15.74 11.41
N LEU A 96 8.21 15.15 12.21
CA LEU A 96 8.11 15.10 13.67
C LEU A 96 8.05 16.50 14.29
N ALA A 97 8.97 17.41 13.91
CA ALA A 97 8.97 18.77 14.44
C ALA A 97 7.70 19.54 14.02
N PHE A 98 7.28 19.38 12.76
CA PHE A 98 6.09 20.01 12.21
C PHE A 98 4.82 19.55 12.95
N THR A 99 4.62 18.24 13.11
CA THR A 99 3.43 17.68 13.78
C THR A 99 3.37 18.03 15.26
N LEU A 100 4.50 18.24 15.94
CA LEU A 100 4.52 18.76 17.31
C LEU A 100 3.99 20.20 17.39
N SER A 101 4.42 21.07 16.49
CA SER A 101 3.90 22.44 16.44
C SER A 101 2.40 22.48 16.10
N GLU A 102 1.90 21.58 15.24
CA GLU A 102 0.46 21.41 15.01
C GLU A 102 -0.33 21.10 16.30
N ARG A 103 0.29 20.41 17.25
CA ARG A 103 -0.29 20.11 18.57
C ARG A 103 -0.08 21.21 19.61
N ARG A 104 0.48 22.36 19.20
CA ARG A 104 0.87 23.46 20.11
C ARG A 104 1.93 23.02 21.12
N MET A 105 2.80 22.09 20.72
CA MET A 105 3.96 21.63 21.49
C MET A 105 5.22 22.33 20.97
N ASP A 106 5.19 23.67 21.00
CA ASP A 106 6.18 24.50 20.31
C ASP A 106 7.58 24.41 20.94
N GLU A 107 7.65 24.22 22.26
CA GLU A 107 8.92 23.96 22.95
C GLU A 107 9.55 22.66 22.47
N GLU A 108 8.75 21.58 22.39
CA GLU A 108 9.22 20.31 21.89
C GLU A 108 9.65 20.41 20.42
N ALA A 109 8.82 21.03 19.57
CA ALA A 109 9.13 21.25 18.17
C ALA A 109 10.45 22.01 17.98
N GLN A 110 10.71 23.05 18.79
CA GLN A 110 11.95 23.82 18.74
C GLN A 110 13.17 22.98 19.11
N VAL A 111 13.07 22.11 20.12
CA VAL A 111 14.14 21.17 20.49
C VAL A 111 14.44 20.21 19.32
N ILE A 112 13.41 19.63 18.70
CA ILE A 112 13.60 18.74 17.55
C ILE A 112 14.24 19.49 16.36
N ASN A 113 13.81 20.72 16.08
CA ASN A 113 14.39 21.56 15.03
C ASN A 113 15.87 21.87 15.28
N ASN A 114 16.28 22.07 16.53
CA ASN A 114 17.68 22.28 16.87
C ASN A 114 18.50 21.01 16.60
N TYR A 115 18.02 19.82 16.99
CA TYR A 115 18.70 18.56 16.67
C TYR A 115 18.77 18.29 15.17
N LEU A 116 17.69 18.57 14.43
CA LEU A 116 17.69 18.48 12.97
C LEU A 116 18.75 19.41 12.37
N LYS A 117 18.84 20.66 12.83
CA LYS A 117 19.83 21.62 12.36
C LYS A 117 21.26 21.12 12.60
N GLU A 118 21.56 20.66 13.83
CA GLU A 118 22.86 20.07 14.18
C GLU A 118 23.19 18.86 13.29
N GLY A 119 22.22 17.97 13.04
CA GLY A 119 22.40 16.79 12.19
C GLY A 119 22.66 17.13 10.72
N LEU A 120 22.11 18.23 10.21
CA LEU A 120 22.28 18.68 8.82
C LEU A 120 23.62 19.37 8.55
N GLU A 121 24.28 19.94 9.57
CA GLU A 121 25.55 20.67 9.40
C GLU A 121 26.67 19.79 8.82
N MET A 122 26.65 18.49 9.11
CA MET A 122 27.67 17.54 8.65
C MET A 122 27.33 16.84 7.33
N GLN A 123 26.10 16.97 6.81
CA GLN A 123 25.57 16.22 5.65
C GLN A 123 25.83 14.70 5.72
N ASP A 124 25.80 14.15 6.92
CA ASP A 124 26.13 12.76 7.20
C ASP A 124 24.90 12.01 7.72
N GLU A 125 24.67 10.80 7.19
CA GLU A 125 23.49 10.00 7.52
C GLU A 125 23.49 9.53 8.98
N MET A 126 24.66 9.18 9.52
CA MET A 126 24.78 8.75 10.92
C MET A 126 24.47 9.91 11.87
N MET A 127 24.90 11.13 11.55
CA MET A 127 24.59 12.32 12.34
C MET A 127 23.09 12.65 12.33
N LEU A 128 22.44 12.52 11.18
CA LEU A 128 21.01 12.74 11.07
C LEU A 128 20.20 11.66 11.81
N PHE A 129 20.64 10.40 11.73
CA PHE A 129 20.04 9.32 12.51
C PHE A 129 20.26 9.51 14.02
N GLN A 130 21.41 10.05 14.43
CA GLN A 130 21.68 10.41 15.82
C GLN A 130 20.78 11.56 16.30
N ALA A 131 20.50 12.55 15.45
CA ALA A 131 19.52 13.58 15.74
C ALA A 131 18.13 12.97 15.99
N LEU A 132 17.69 12.03 15.14
CA LEU A 132 16.42 11.31 15.33
C LEU A 132 16.38 10.50 16.64
N LYS A 133 17.48 9.84 17.02
CA LYS A 133 17.58 9.18 18.34
C LYS A 133 17.41 10.16 19.50
N ARG A 134 18.13 11.28 19.48
CA ARG A 134 18.04 12.33 20.53
C ARG A 134 16.64 12.93 20.60
N SER A 135 15.99 13.11 19.45
CA SER A 135 14.59 13.53 19.37
C SER A 135 13.67 12.56 20.10
N LEU A 136 13.84 11.25 19.88
CA LEU A 136 13.06 10.24 20.58
C LEU A 136 13.41 10.14 22.08
N ASP A 137 14.67 10.34 22.48
CA ASP A 137 15.04 10.39 23.90
C ASP A 137 14.30 11.51 24.63
N TYR A 138 14.38 12.71 24.09
CA TYR A 138 13.73 13.88 24.67
C TYR A 138 12.21 13.68 24.77
N LEU A 139 11.55 13.24 23.70
CA LEU A 139 10.10 13.03 23.69
C LEU A 139 9.69 11.85 24.59
N SER A 140 10.37 10.71 24.47
CA SER A 140 9.94 9.45 25.06
C SER A 140 10.41 9.25 26.49
N VAL A 141 11.63 9.66 26.81
CA VAL A 141 12.22 9.50 28.14
C VAL A 141 11.84 10.68 29.03
N GLU A 142 12.12 11.91 28.59
CA GLU A 142 11.91 13.10 29.40
C GLU A 142 10.43 13.52 29.43
N LYS A 143 9.80 13.66 28.27
CA LYS A 143 8.41 14.14 28.14
C LYS A 143 7.36 13.03 28.28
N LYS A 144 7.79 11.77 28.30
CA LYS A 144 6.93 10.58 28.43
C LYS A 144 5.89 10.44 27.30
N ILE A 145 6.24 10.88 26.10
CA ILE A 145 5.42 10.79 24.89
C ILE A 145 5.79 9.52 24.12
N THR A 146 4.80 8.74 23.72
CA THR A 146 4.96 7.63 22.79
C THR A 146 4.86 8.15 21.37
N VAL A 147 5.90 7.93 20.57
CA VAL A 147 5.97 8.40 19.18
C VAL A 147 5.60 7.27 18.22
N ASN A 148 4.63 7.50 17.35
CA ASN A 148 4.15 6.55 16.36
C ASN A 148 4.33 7.13 14.96
N LEU A 149 5.19 6.51 14.15
CA LEU A 149 5.36 6.90 12.75
C LEU A 149 4.25 6.28 11.90
N LEU A 150 3.54 7.10 11.14
CA LEU A 150 2.48 6.66 10.24
C LEU A 150 2.98 6.72 8.80
N PHE A 151 3.54 5.62 8.32
CA PHE A 151 3.98 5.46 6.93
C PHE A 151 2.76 5.23 6.02
N ASP A 152 2.16 6.31 5.52
CA ASP A 152 1.05 6.22 4.59
C ASP A 152 1.53 5.93 3.17
N ARG A 153 0.76 5.12 2.43
CA ARG A 153 1.08 4.68 1.06
C ARG A 153 2.48 4.09 0.95
N PHE A 154 2.83 3.20 1.88
CA PHE A 154 4.18 2.64 1.98
C PHE A 154 4.61 1.88 0.72
N ASP A 155 3.64 1.40 -0.08
CA ASP A 155 3.87 0.75 -1.38
C ASP A 155 4.78 1.59 -2.30
N PHE A 156 4.77 2.93 -2.17
CA PHE A 156 5.55 3.83 -3.02
C PHE A 156 7.06 3.72 -2.83
N ILE A 157 7.53 3.35 -1.64
CA ILE A 157 8.98 3.30 -1.34
C ILE A 157 9.54 1.88 -1.28
N ILE A 158 8.69 0.85 -1.38
CA ILE A 158 9.10 -0.55 -1.38
C ILE A 158 10.25 -0.84 -2.35
N PRO A 159 10.24 -0.36 -3.61
CA PRO A 159 11.31 -0.62 -4.57
C PRO A 159 12.69 -0.09 -4.12
N ASP A 160 12.69 0.91 -3.24
CA ASP A 160 13.90 1.62 -2.78
C ASP A 160 14.31 1.20 -1.36
N LEU A 161 13.58 0.28 -0.73
CA LEU A 161 13.88 -0.15 0.64
C LEU A 161 15.20 -0.90 0.72
N THR A 162 15.96 -0.58 1.77
CA THR A 162 17.20 -1.27 2.13
C THR A 162 17.04 -1.95 3.48
N PRO A 163 17.85 -2.99 3.81
CA PRO A 163 17.85 -3.57 5.16
C PRO A 163 18.11 -2.51 6.25
N GLN A 164 18.90 -1.49 5.94
CA GLN A 164 19.22 -0.42 6.87
C GLN A 164 17.98 0.40 7.28
N PHE A 165 16.97 0.54 6.42
CA PHE A 165 15.71 1.20 6.78
C PHE A 165 15.01 0.50 7.95
N PHE A 166 14.80 -0.82 7.83
CA PHE A 166 14.14 -1.61 8.88
C PHE A 166 15.00 -1.75 10.13
N ASN A 167 16.32 -1.91 9.96
CA ASN A 167 17.27 -1.89 11.07
C ASN A 167 17.22 -0.56 11.84
N ASN A 168 17.14 0.58 11.15
CA ASN A 168 16.97 1.88 11.79
C ASN A 168 15.69 1.93 12.64
N LEU A 169 14.54 1.48 12.11
CA LEU A 169 13.30 1.43 12.88
C LEU A 169 13.41 0.51 14.11
N LYS A 170 14.05 -0.66 13.97
CA LYS A 170 14.32 -1.57 15.09
C LYS A 170 15.20 -0.89 16.15
N ILE A 171 16.26 -0.20 15.72
CA ILE A 171 17.17 0.52 16.62
C ILE A 171 16.40 1.59 17.39
N LEU A 172 15.58 2.42 16.72
CA LEU A 172 14.75 3.44 17.38
C LEU A 172 13.78 2.81 18.38
N ARG A 173 13.10 1.73 17.99
CA ARG A 173 12.22 0.97 18.87
C ARG A 173 12.95 0.46 20.10
N ASN A 174 14.12 -0.16 19.95
CA ASN A 174 14.86 -0.72 21.09
C ASN A 174 15.44 0.37 22.00
N HIS A 175 15.75 1.53 21.43
CA HIS A 175 16.28 2.69 22.14
C HIS A 175 15.29 3.24 23.17
N VAL A 176 14.02 3.41 22.79
CA VAL A 176 12.96 3.95 23.68
C VAL A 176 11.91 2.91 24.08
N LYS A 177 12.15 1.63 23.77
CA LYS A 177 11.29 0.47 24.07
C LYS A 177 9.84 0.69 23.64
N TYR A 178 8.89 0.47 24.55
CA TYR A 178 7.45 0.55 24.32
C TYR A 178 6.91 1.96 24.01
N ARG A 179 7.79 2.95 23.80
CA ARG A 179 7.42 4.34 23.47
C ARG A 179 7.69 4.73 22.03
N PHE A 180 8.00 3.75 21.17
CA PHE A 180 8.09 3.95 19.74
C PHE A 180 7.39 2.83 18.98
N GLY A 181 6.58 3.20 18.00
CA GLY A 181 5.88 2.29 17.10
C GLY A 181 5.83 2.81 15.67
N SER A 182 5.47 1.95 14.74
CA SER A 182 5.25 2.33 13.34
C SER A 182 4.01 1.66 12.79
N ILE A 183 3.22 2.41 12.02
CA ILE A 183 2.04 1.93 11.32
C ILE A 183 2.30 2.09 9.83
N PHE A 184 2.03 1.04 9.06
CA PHE A 184 2.25 1.01 7.60
C PHE A 184 0.92 0.85 6.88
N SER A 185 0.60 1.77 5.97
CA SER A 185 -0.58 1.67 5.09
C SER A 185 -0.16 1.04 3.78
N LEU A 186 -0.78 -0.09 3.43
CA LEU A 186 -0.38 -0.93 2.31
C LEU A 186 -1.58 -1.50 1.54
N VAL A 187 -1.39 -1.81 0.26
CA VAL A 187 -2.38 -2.59 -0.50
C VAL A 187 -2.32 -4.07 -0.12
N ARG A 188 -1.10 -4.59 0.09
CA ARG A 188 -0.80 -5.98 0.48
C ARG A 188 0.03 -6.03 1.73
N SER A 189 -0.05 -7.12 2.49
CA SER A 189 0.78 -7.26 3.69
C SER A 189 2.26 -7.14 3.35
N ILE A 190 3.06 -6.56 4.23
CA ILE A 190 4.48 -6.31 4.03
C ILE A 190 5.22 -7.62 3.74
N GLU A 191 4.74 -8.74 4.29
CA GLU A 191 5.23 -10.09 4.07
C GLU A 191 5.05 -10.56 2.62
N GLU A 192 3.99 -10.11 1.94
CA GLU A 192 3.77 -10.39 0.53
C GLU A 192 4.72 -9.55 -0.35
N VAL A 193 4.89 -8.26 -0.04
CA VAL A 193 5.54 -7.30 -0.95
C VAL A 193 7.02 -7.01 -0.66
N VAL A 194 7.51 -7.27 0.55
CA VAL A 194 8.91 -7.04 0.95
C VAL A 194 9.60 -8.38 1.19
N ASP A 195 10.83 -8.54 0.73
CA ASP A 195 11.62 -9.75 1.01
C ASP A 195 11.90 -9.88 2.51
N TYR A 196 11.79 -11.10 3.04
CA TYR A 196 12.11 -11.40 4.44
C TYR A 196 13.54 -10.96 4.80
N ILE A 197 14.50 -11.08 3.88
CA ILE A 197 15.89 -10.67 4.09
C ILE A 197 16.02 -9.15 4.34
N LEU A 198 15.13 -8.34 3.74
CA LEU A 198 15.12 -6.88 3.96
C LEU A 198 14.58 -6.54 5.36
N MET A 199 13.64 -7.33 5.86
CA MET A 199 13.03 -7.08 7.17
C MET A 199 13.85 -7.67 8.32
N ASP A 200 14.56 -8.78 8.07
CA ASP A 200 15.43 -9.47 9.04
C ASP A 200 14.82 -9.46 10.46
N ASP A 201 15.52 -8.89 11.44
CA ASP A 201 15.07 -8.82 12.81
C ASP A 201 13.87 -7.86 13.08
N PHE A 202 13.52 -6.97 12.15
CA PHE A 202 12.32 -6.11 12.30
C PHE A 202 11.03 -6.91 12.08
N TYR A 203 11.12 -8.07 11.41
CA TYR A 203 9.99 -8.96 11.17
C TYR A 203 9.23 -9.27 12.47
N ASP A 204 9.93 -9.61 13.55
CA ASP A 204 9.32 -9.93 14.86
C ASP A 204 8.49 -8.78 15.46
N LEU A 205 8.70 -7.53 15.01
CA LEU A 205 7.98 -6.36 15.51
C LEU A 205 6.71 -6.06 14.72
N ILE A 206 6.53 -6.64 13.53
CA ILE A 206 5.46 -6.30 12.59
C ILE A 206 4.69 -7.50 12.06
N ALA A 207 5.29 -8.68 12.08
CA ALA A 207 4.74 -9.91 11.52
C ALA A 207 3.35 -10.20 12.10
N GLU A 208 2.40 -10.50 11.22
CA GLU A 208 1.01 -10.86 11.55
C GLU A 208 0.19 -9.76 12.26
N ASN A 209 0.79 -8.60 12.59
CA ASN A 209 0.10 -7.47 13.20
C ASN A 209 -0.70 -6.69 12.15
N ILE A 210 -1.64 -7.35 11.49
CA ILE A 210 -2.41 -6.83 10.36
C ILE A 210 -3.80 -6.40 10.83
N VAL A 211 -4.16 -5.18 10.47
CA VAL A 211 -5.52 -4.64 10.55
C VAL A 211 -6.03 -4.51 9.12
N TYR A 212 -6.94 -5.41 8.73
CA TYR A 212 -7.64 -5.28 7.46
C TYR A 212 -8.68 -4.17 7.57
N ASN A 213 -8.46 -3.09 6.84
CA ASN A 213 -9.36 -1.94 6.82
C ASN A 213 -10.74 -2.36 6.28
N ALA A 214 -11.78 -2.02 7.04
CA ALA A 214 -13.16 -2.24 6.62
C ALA A 214 -13.45 -1.53 5.28
N LEU A 215 -14.25 -2.17 4.44
CA LEU A 215 -14.61 -1.61 3.12
C LEU A 215 -15.48 -0.35 3.24
N SER A 216 -16.30 -0.28 4.29
CA SER A 216 -17.30 0.76 4.50
C SER A 216 -17.25 1.31 5.93
N ASP A 217 -17.43 2.62 6.04
CA ASP A 217 -17.72 3.35 7.27
C ASP A 217 -18.85 4.35 7.00
N ASN A 218 -20.05 4.08 7.52
CA ASN A 218 -21.23 4.89 7.24
C ASN A 218 -21.12 6.32 7.77
N LEU A 219 -20.50 6.51 8.94
CA LEU A 219 -20.31 7.86 9.51
C LEU A 219 -19.43 8.71 8.60
N TRP A 220 -18.36 8.10 8.06
CA TRP A 220 -17.49 8.74 7.07
C TRP A 220 -18.25 9.11 5.80
N LEU A 221 -19.05 8.16 5.26
CA LEU A 221 -19.79 8.33 4.01
C LEU A 221 -20.86 9.39 4.12
N ASP A 222 -21.64 9.39 5.20
CA ASP A 222 -22.71 10.36 5.46
C ASP A 222 -22.13 11.76 5.59
N PHE A 223 -21.06 11.92 6.38
CA PHE A 223 -20.36 13.19 6.51
C PHE A 223 -19.86 13.69 5.15
N ARG A 224 -19.26 12.80 4.34
CA ARG A 224 -18.75 13.16 3.00
C ARG A 224 -19.87 13.58 2.06
N ALA A 225 -20.98 12.84 2.03
CA ALA A 225 -22.14 13.20 1.22
C ALA A 225 -22.67 14.58 1.62
N SER A 226 -22.86 14.85 2.92
CA SER A 226 -23.32 16.15 3.41
C SER A 226 -22.35 17.29 3.12
N TYR A 227 -21.04 17.05 3.20
CA TYR A 227 -20.04 18.04 2.82
C TYR A 227 -20.11 18.38 1.33
N ILE A 228 -20.28 17.37 0.47
CA ILE A 228 -20.43 17.52 -0.97
C ILE A 228 -21.71 18.29 -1.31
N GLU A 229 -22.84 18.01 -0.65
CA GLU A 229 -24.09 18.78 -0.79
C GLU A 229 -23.89 20.27 -0.51
N LYS A 230 -23.23 20.56 0.62
CA LYS A 230 -22.93 21.94 1.01
C LYS A 230 -22.01 22.64 0.01
N ALA A 231 -20.99 21.94 -0.48
CA ALA A 231 -20.05 22.49 -1.46
C ALA A 231 -20.71 22.75 -2.82
N ALA A 232 -21.57 21.83 -3.28
CA ALA A 232 -22.31 21.94 -4.54
C ALA A 232 -23.53 22.89 -4.45
N ARG A 233 -23.94 23.28 -3.23
CA ARG A 233 -25.20 24.01 -2.96
C ARG A 233 -26.43 23.29 -3.54
N LYS A 234 -26.42 21.97 -3.47
CA LYS A 234 -27.48 21.06 -3.96
C LYS A 234 -27.71 19.97 -2.92
N THR A 235 -28.87 19.34 -2.94
CA THR A 235 -29.16 18.16 -2.11
C THR A 235 -29.36 16.95 -3.01
N PHE A 236 -29.00 15.77 -2.53
CA PHE A 236 -29.36 14.54 -3.23
C PHE A 236 -30.87 14.32 -3.17
N GLU A 237 -31.43 13.75 -4.22
CA GLU A 237 -32.81 13.26 -4.18
C GLU A 237 -32.94 12.08 -3.20
N SER A 238 -34.16 11.83 -2.73
CA SER A 238 -34.44 10.77 -1.75
C SER A 238 -33.99 9.40 -2.27
N GLY A 239 -33.23 8.65 -1.47
CA GLY A 239 -32.77 7.30 -1.82
C GLY A 239 -31.48 7.25 -2.66
N VAL A 240 -31.06 8.38 -3.25
CA VAL A 240 -29.87 8.42 -4.13
C VAL A 240 -28.59 8.13 -3.37
N LYS A 241 -28.45 8.63 -2.13
CA LYS A 241 -27.25 8.39 -1.32
C LYS A 241 -27.13 6.90 -0.99
N GLU A 242 -28.23 6.29 -0.56
CA GLU A 242 -28.32 4.88 -0.21
C GLU A 242 -28.06 3.99 -1.42
N GLU A 243 -28.59 4.37 -2.59
CA GLU A 243 -28.31 3.66 -3.85
C GLU A 243 -26.83 3.73 -4.22
N ILE A 244 -26.20 4.90 -4.12
CA ILE A 244 -24.76 5.06 -4.37
C ILE A 244 -23.95 4.19 -3.42
N ILE A 245 -24.21 4.24 -2.11
CA ILE A 245 -23.50 3.43 -1.11
C ILE A 245 -23.65 1.94 -1.40
N LYS A 246 -24.85 1.50 -1.79
CA LYS A 246 -25.12 0.11 -2.19
C LYS A 246 -24.32 -0.27 -3.44
N LEU A 247 -24.31 0.58 -4.47
CA LEU A 247 -23.59 0.32 -5.73
C LEU A 247 -22.07 0.28 -5.56
N THR A 248 -21.53 1.03 -4.61
CA THR A 248 -20.09 1.09 -4.32
C THR A 248 -19.65 0.12 -3.22
N GLY A 249 -20.59 -0.61 -2.60
CA GLY A 249 -20.31 -1.43 -1.41
C GLY A 249 -19.76 -0.61 -0.23
N GLY A 250 -19.96 0.71 -0.23
CA GLY A 250 -19.40 1.64 0.74
C GLY A 250 -17.91 1.98 0.54
N HIS A 251 -17.25 1.49 -0.51
CA HIS A 251 -15.83 1.76 -0.78
C HIS A 251 -15.51 3.27 -0.83
N SER A 252 -14.68 3.78 0.07
CA SER A 252 -14.53 5.22 0.34
C SER A 252 -14.29 6.09 -0.91
N LYS A 253 -13.28 5.76 -1.72
CA LYS A 253 -12.96 6.55 -2.93
C LYS A 253 -14.05 6.45 -3.99
N LEU A 254 -14.66 5.27 -4.16
CA LEU A 254 -15.74 5.08 -5.14
C LEU A 254 -16.98 5.85 -4.72
N SER A 255 -17.42 5.72 -3.47
CA SER A 255 -18.58 6.44 -2.94
C SER A 255 -18.41 7.95 -3.08
N LYS A 256 -17.26 8.49 -2.69
CA LYS A 256 -16.96 9.92 -2.83
C LYS A 256 -17.09 10.39 -4.29
N LEU A 257 -16.42 9.70 -5.23
CA LEU A 257 -16.47 10.06 -6.64
C LEU A 257 -17.87 9.92 -7.22
N SER A 258 -18.64 8.92 -6.78
CA SER A 258 -20.02 8.71 -7.20
C SER A 258 -20.94 9.82 -6.69
N PHE A 259 -20.79 10.24 -5.43
CA PHE A 259 -21.49 11.41 -4.88
C PHE A 259 -21.20 12.68 -5.69
N GLU A 260 -19.92 12.96 -5.96
CA GLU A 260 -19.48 14.11 -6.77
C GLU A 260 -20.04 14.06 -8.19
N ALA A 261 -20.02 12.89 -8.84
CA ALA A 261 -20.52 12.71 -10.20
C ALA A 261 -22.03 12.89 -10.31
N VAL A 262 -22.80 12.34 -9.36
CA VAL A 262 -24.27 12.40 -9.38
C VAL A 262 -24.77 13.80 -9.03
N ILE A 263 -24.21 14.45 -8.00
CA ILE A 263 -24.68 15.79 -7.60
C ILE A 263 -24.36 16.88 -8.62
N SER A 264 -23.28 16.68 -9.39
CA SER A 264 -22.84 17.63 -10.41
C SER A 264 -23.67 17.51 -11.69
N GLU A 265 -24.41 16.42 -11.86
CA GLU A 265 -25.25 16.22 -13.02
C GLU A 265 -26.44 17.20 -13.02
N THR A 266 -26.81 17.64 -14.23
CA THR A 266 -27.92 18.57 -14.45
C THR A 266 -29.08 17.90 -15.16
N GLU A 267 -28.80 16.82 -15.91
CA GLU A 267 -29.84 16.02 -16.57
C GLU A 267 -30.36 14.92 -15.65
N SER A 268 -31.56 14.40 -15.96
CA SER A 268 -32.09 13.25 -15.24
C SER A 268 -31.20 12.03 -15.49
N ILE A 269 -30.88 11.28 -14.43
CA ILE A 269 -30.09 10.05 -14.49
C ILE A 269 -31.05 8.85 -14.49
N PRO A 270 -31.27 8.15 -15.63
CA PRO A 270 -32.23 7.04 -15.67
C PRO A 270 -31.77 5.81 -14.88
N SER A 271 -30.45 5.62 -14.77
CA SER A 271 -29.81 4.50 -14.09
C SER A 271 -28.50 4.99 -13.49
N ILE A 272 -28.44 5.13 -12.16
CA ILE A 272 -27.22 5.56 -11.46
C ILE A 272 -26.09 4.57 -11.73
N HIS A 273 -26.39 3.28 -11.76
CA HIS A 273 -25.45 2.23 -12.10
C HIS A 273 -24.76 2.47 -13.45
N ASP A 274 -25.53 2.59 -14.54
CA ASP A 274 -24.96 2.70 -15.89
C ASP A 274 -24.29 4.05 -16.10
N PHE A 275 -24.83 5.09 -15.47
CA PHE A 275 -24.23 6.41 -15.44
C PHE A 275 -22.84 6.37 -14.81
N LEU A 276 -22.71 5.81 -13.60
CA LEU A 276 -21.44 5.72 -12.88
C LEU A 276 -20.42 4.86 -13.62
N LEU A 277 -20.83 3.70 -14.16
CA LEU A 277 -19.94 2.83 -14.92
C LEU A 277 -19.34 3.50 -16.17
N LYS A 278 -20.01 4.50 -16.75
CA LYS A 278 -19.48 5.25 -17.90
C LYS A 278 -18.51 6.36 -17.50
N ARG A 279 -18.40 6.71 -16.21
CA ARG A 279 -17.53 7.81 -15.76
C ARG A 279 -16.06 7.38 -15.76
N PRO A 280 -15.15 8.12 -16.44
CA PRO A 280 -13.73 7.78 -16.50
C PRO A 280 -13.05 7.67 -15.13
N THR A 281 -13.45 8.52 -14.18
CA THR A 281 -12.91 8.50 -12.81
C THR A 281 -13.34 7.26 -12.02
N ILE A 282 -14.57 6.79 -12.23
CA ILE A 282 -15.09 5.56 -11.65
C ILE A 282 -14.39 4.35 -12.28
N GLN A 283 -14.33 4.29 -13.62
CA GLN A 283 -13.61 3.25 -14.36
C GLN A 283 -12.15 3.12 -13.91
N LYS A 284 -11.43 4.25 -13.78
CA LYS A 284 -10.06 4.26 -13.26
C LYS A 284 -9.98 3.67 -11.85
N THR A 285 -10.91 4.01 -10.96
CA THR A 285 -10.90 3.48 -9.58
C THR A 285 -11.23 1.98 -9.55
N LEU A 286 -12.14 1.51 -10.40
CA LEU A 286 -12.43 0.07 -10.54
C LEU A 286 -11.22 -0.69 -11.10
N GLN A 287 -10.50 -0.10 -12.05
CA GLN A 287 -9.26 -0.65 -12.57
C GLN A 287 -8.13 -0.67 -11.52
N GLU A 288 -8.02 0.34 -10.66
CA GLU A 288 -7.09 0.35 -9.53
C GLU A 288 -7.40 -0.80 -8.57
N ILE A 289 -8.67 -1.03 -8.22
CA ILE A 289 -9.09 -2.17 -7.38
C ILE A 289 -8.71 -3.49 -8.05
N TRP A 290 -9.03 -3.65 -9.35
CA TRP A 290 -8.68 -4.85 -10.11
C TRP A 290 -7.16 -5.09 -10.16
N GLY A 291 -6.39 -4.04 -10.44
CA GLY A 291 -4.92 -4.10 -10.49
C GLY A 291 -4.25 -4.35 -9.14
N GLY A 292 -4.94 -4.08 -8.03
CA GLY A 292 -4.49 -4.44 -6.68
C GLY A 292 -4.65 -5.93 -6.34
N LEU A 293 -5.36 -6.70 -7.18
CA LEU A 293 -5.54 -8.14 -7.04
C LEU A 293 -4.40 -8.93 -7.69
N LEU A 294 -4.01 -10.04 -7.07
CA LEU A 294 -3.07 -11.00 -7.65
C LEU A 294 -3.69 -11.67 -8.90
N PRO A 295 -2.88 -12.11 -9.88
CA PRO A 295 -3.41 -12.80 -11.06
C PRO A 295 -4.26 -14.03 -10.73
N SER A 296 -3.89 -14.79 -9.69
CA SER A 296 -4.65 -15.95 -9.20
C SER A 296 -6.01 -15.56 -8.63
N GLU A 297 -6.08 -14.47 -7.86
CA GLU A 297 -7.33 -13.92 -7.31
C GLU A 297 -8.23 -13.37 -8.42
N GLN A 298 -7.66 -12.64 -9.38
CA GLN A 298 -8.38 -12.15 -10.56
C GLN A 298 -9.03 -13.30 -11.34
N LEU A 299 -8.28 -14.39 -11.54
CA LEU A 299 -8.79 -15.59 -12.20
C LEU A 299 -9.88 -16.28 -11.38
N ALA A 300 -9.70 -16.39 -10.06
CA ALA A 300 -10.67 -16.98 -9.14
C ALA A 300 -12.00 -16.20 -9.14
N ILE A 301 -11.95 -14.87 -9.07
CA ILE A 301 -13.14 -14.01 -9.16
C ILE A 301 -13.86 -14.21 -10.49
N LYS A 302 -13.13 -14.27 -11.61
CA LYS A 302 -13.72 -14.49 -12.93
C LYS A 302 -14.34 -15.86 -13.12
N LYS A 303 -13.99 -16.83 -12.27
CA LYS A 303 -14.55 -18.18 -12.24
C LYS A 303 -15.64 -18.35 -11.17
N ASP A 304 -16.13 -17.25 -10.60
CA ASP A 304 -17.16 -17.25 -9.56
C ASP A 304 -16.80 -18.15 -8.36
N ILE A 305 -15.57 -18.00 -7.84
CA ILE A 305 -15.09 -18.72 -6.66
C ILE A 305 -16.07 -18.63 -5.48
N SER A 306 -16.28 -19.75 -4.78
CA SER A 306 -17.14 -19.79 -3.60
C SER A 306 -16.49 -19.05 -2.42
N TYR A 307 -17.31 -18.53 -1.49
CA TYR A 307 -16.79 -17.85 -0.30
C TYR A 307 -15.91 -18.77 0.55
N ALA A 308 -16.28 -20.05 0.70
CA ALA A 308 -15.52 -21.02 1.48
C ALA A 308 -14.13 -21.29 0.87
N ASP A 309 -14.07 -21.47 -0.45
CA ASP A 309 -12.79 -21.66 -1.16
C ASP A 309 -11.93 -20.39 -1.09
N ALA A 310 -12.55 -19.22 -1.28
CA ALA A 310 -11.86 -17.94 -1.18
C ALA A 310 -11.31 -17.67 0.23
N GLN A 311 -12.03 -18.07 1.28
CA GLN A 311 -11.57 -17.93 2.66
C GLN A 311 -10.31 -18.77 2.93
N GLN A 312 -10.21 -19.94 2.31
CA GLN A 312 -9.06 -20.84 2.45
C GLN A 312 -7.88 -20.44 1.55
N GLU A 313 -8.14 -20.14 0.28
CA GLU A 313 -7.09 -19.92 -0.71
C GLU A 313 -6.70 -18.44 -0.90
N PHE A 314 -7.64 -17.52 -0.68
CA PHE A 314 -7.48 -16.08 -0.94
C PHE A 314 -7.99 -15.23 0.23
N PRO A 315 -7.47 -15.43 1.47
CA PRO A 315 -7.99 -14.77 2.67
C PRO A 315 -7.99 -13.25 2.58
N TYR A 316 -7.10 -12.65 1.77
CA TYR A 316 -7.10 -11.22 1.47
C TYR A 316 -8.45 -10.70 0.95
N MET A 317 -9.07 -11.39 -0.01
CA MET A 317 -10.34 -10.94 -0.62
C MET A 317 -11.48 -10.93 0.40
N VAL A 318 -11.47 -11.88 1.33
CA VAL A 318 -12.47 -11.98 2.40
C VAL A 318 -12.20 -10.98 3.52
N SER A 319 -10.95 -10.88 3.98
CA SER A 319 -10.56 -9.97 5.07
C SER A 319 -10.73 -8.50 4.70
N THR A 320 -10.50 -8.14 3.44
CA THR A 320 -10.78 -6.79 2.91
C THR A 320 -12.24 -6.56 2.55
N GLN A 321 -13.10 -7.57 2.75
CA GLN A 321 -14.53 -7.55 2.44
C GLN A 321 -14.85 -7.31 0.97
N LEU A 322 -13.89 -7.52 0.05
CA LEU A 322 -14.17 -7.51 -1.38
C LEU A 322 -15.15 -8.62 -1.77
N LEU A 323 -14.99 -9.79 -1.13
CA LEU A 323 -15.88 -10.93 -1.24
C LEU A 323 -16.56 -11.20 0.12
N SER A 324 -17.85 -11.49 0.06
CA SER A 324 -18.68 -11.90 1.19
C SER A 324 -19.40 -13.22 0.87
N GLU A 325 -20.15 -13.77 1.83
CA GLU A 325 -21.01 -14.93 1.59
C GLU A 325 -22.02 -14.71 0.45
N ASN A 326 -22.37 -13.45 0.16
CA ASN A 326 -23.28 -13.07 -0.92
C ASN A 326 -22.56 -12.76 -2.25
N GLY A 327 -21.26 -13.04 -2.36
CA GLY A 327 -20.44 -12.73 -3.53
C GLY A 327 -19.70 -11.40 -3.42
N ILE A 328 -19.41 -10.78 -4.57
CA ILE A 328 -18.64 -9.52 -4.65
C ILE A 328 -19.42 -8.38 -4.01
N THR A 329 -18.84 -7.74 -3.00
CA THR A 329 -19.51 -6.72 -2.16
C THR A 329 -19.71 -5.38 -2.87
N ILE A 330 -18.96 -5.11 -3.95
CA ILE A 330 -19.02 -3.87 -4.73
C ILE A 330 -19.74 -4.14 -6.07
N PRO A 331 -21.05 -3.83 -6.22
CA PRO A 331 -21.78 -4.08 -7.46
C PRO A 331 -21.17 -3.45 -8.72
N LEU A 332 -20.68 -2.20 -8.64
CA LEU A 332 -20.00 -1.56 -9.77
C LEU A 332 -18.74 -2.32 -10.19
N PHE A 333 -18.02 -2.91 -9.25
CA PHE A 333 -16.85 -3.73 -9.53
C PHE A 333 -17.23 -5.06 -10.17
N ALA A 334 -18.29 -5.72 -9.67
CA ALA A 334 -18.83 -6.93 -10.27
C ALA A 334 -19.24 -6.71 -11.73
N SER A 335 -19.89 -5.58 -12.03
CA SER A 335 -20.25 -5.20 -13.41
C SER A 335 -19.01 -4.88 -14.25
N PHE A 336 -18.02 -4.18 -13.69
CA PHE A 336 -16.76 -3.86 -14.37
C PHE A 336 -15.98 -5.12 -14.76
N ILE A 337 -15.85 -6.11 -13.88
CA ILE A 337 -15.10 -7.36 -14.15
C ILE A 337 -15.65 -8.09 -15.39
N LYS A 338 -16.97 -8.04 -15.62
CA LYS A 338 -17.60 -8.64 -16.81
C LYS A 338 -17.17 -7.96 -18.11
N THR A 339 -16.77 -6.69 -18.04
CA THR A 339 -16.27 -5.92 -19.19
C THR A 339 -14.76 -6.08 -19.39
N VAL A 340 -14.02 -6.45 -18.35
CA VAL A 340 -12.60 -6.74 -18.46
C VAL A 340 -12.46 -8.02 -19.28
N PRO A 341 -11.85 -7.96 -20.48
CA PRO A 341 -11.64 -9.17 -21.28
C PRO A 341 -11.01 -10.23 -20.40
N ILE A 342 -11.46 -11.48 -20.52
CA ILE A 342 -10.57 -12.59 -20.17
C ILE A 342 -9.45 -12.43 -21.19
N GLU A 343 -8.43 -11.65 -20.85
CA GLU A 343 -7.22 -11.59 -21.66
C GLU A 343 -6.83 -13.05 -21.80
N SER A 344 -6.92 -13.56 -23.04
CA SER A 344 -6.07 -14.67 -23.42
C SER A 344 -4.69 -14.16 -23.07
N THR A 345 -4.15 -14.67 -21.97
CA THR A 345 -2.74 -14.59 -21.59
C THR A 345 -1.94 -14.38 -22.87
N GLU A 346 -1.38 -13.20 -23.10
CA GLU A 346 -0.57 -13.01 -24.31
C GLU A 346 0.53 -14.06 -24.21
N LYS A 347 0.42 -15.11 -25.03
CA LYS A 347 1.22 -16.30 -24.81
C LYS A 347 2.64 -15.91 -25.17
N ILE A 348 3.53 -16.03 -24.20
CA ILE A 348 4.94 -16.02 -24.52
C ILE A 348 5.30 -17.40 -25.06
N ILE A 349 5.76 -17.43 -26.32
CA ILE A 349 6.14 -18.64 -27.03
C ILE A 349 7.52 -18.49 -27.64
N TYR A 350 8.21 -19.62 -27.77
CA TYR A 350 9.48 -19.71 -28.47
C TYR A 350 9.24 -20.44 -29.80
N ASP A 351 9.56 -19.79 -30.91
CA ASP A 351 9.56 -20.35 -32.26
C ASP A 351 10.95 -20.96 -32.51
N GLU A 352 11.05 -22.29 -32.44
CA GLU A 352 12.30 -23.02 -32.63
C GLU A 352 12.85 -22.92 -34.05
N GLU A 353 11.99 -22.81 -35.08
CA GLU A 353 12.41 -22.74 -36.47
C GLU A 353 13.07 -21.39 -36.80
N LYS A 354 12.53 -20.31 -36.23
CA LYS A 354 13.06 -18.95 -36.41
C LYS A 354 14.05 -18.54 -35.33
N ASN A 355 14.17 -19.33 -34.26
CA ASN A 355 14.91 -18.99 -33.06
C ASN A 355 14.46 -17.63 -32.48
N GLU A 356 13.14 -17.45 -32.33
CA GLU A 356 12.54 -16.20 -31.86
C GLU A 356 11.62 -16.39 -30.65
N VAL A 357 11.68 -15.45 -29.69
CA VAL A 357 10.69 -15.35 -28.62
C VAL A 357 9.61 -14.35 -29.03
N MET A 358 8.36 -14.79 -29.01
CA MET A 358 7.19 -13.95 -29.30
C MET A 358 6.39 -13.67 -28.04
N LEU A 359 5.96 -12.42 -27.87
CA LEU A 359 4.96 -11.98 -26.90
C LEU A 359 3.69 -11.63 -27.68
N GLY A 360 2.69 -12.51 -27.64
CA GLY A 360 1.55 -12.42 -28.56
C GLY A 360 2.00 -12.57 -30.01
N GLU A 361 1.76 -11.56 -30.85
CA GLU A 361 2.18 -11.53 -32.26
C GLU A 361 3.52 -10.82 -32.48
N ILE A 362 4.16 -10.29 -31.43
CA ILE A 362 5.35 -9.45 -31.53
C ILE A 362 6.60 -10.27 -31.20
N ALA A 363 7.55 -10.34 -32.12
CA ALA A 363 8.89 -10.85 -31.85
C ALA A 363 9.67 -9.88 -30.93
N ILE A 364 10.15 -10.37 -29.79
CA ILE A 364 10.91 -9.57 -28.81
C ILE A 364 12.39 -9.95 -28.73
N SER A 365 12.82 -10.99 -29.46
CA SER A 365 14.18 -11.55 -29.43
C SER A 365 15.29 -10.50 -29.54
N GLU A 366 15.15 -9.56 -30.47
CA GLU A 366 16.15 -8.52 -30.72
C GLU A 366 16.33 -7.53 -29.55
N LYS A 367 15.33 -7.45 -28.67
CA LYS A 367 15.37 -6.61 -27.47
C LYS A 367 16.00 -7.33 -26.28
N LEU A 368 16.17 -8.65 -26.35
CA LEU A 368 16.76 -9.46 -25.29
C LEU A 368 18.29 -9.55 -25.48
N SER A 369 19.02 -9.42 -24.39
CA SER A 369 20.43 -9.80 -24.36
C SER A 369 20.57 -11.32 -24.45
N PRO A 370 21.74 -11.87 -24.80
CA PRO A 370 21.94 -13.32 -24.93
C PRO A 370 21.56 -14.11 -23.68
N PHE A 371 21.82 -13.58 -22.48
CA PHE A 371 21.44 -14.23 -21.24
C PHE A 371 19.94 -14.13 -20.96
N GLU A 372 19.30 -12.99 -21.27
CA GLU A 372 17.85 -12.83 -21.10
C GLU A 372 17.09 -13.73 -22.07
N PHE A 373 17.63 -13.90 -23.28
CA PHE A 373 17.10 -14.81 -24.30
C PHE A 373 17.20 -16.27 -23.84
N LYS A 374 18.37 -16.72 -23.36
CA LYS A 374 18.54 -18.06 -22.77
C LYS A 374 17.62 -18.29 -21.58
N LEU A 375 17.53 -17.32 -20.66
CA LEU A 375 16.64 -17.36 -19.51
C LEU A 375 15.19 -17.52 -19.94
N MET A 376 14.77 -16.76 -20.95
CA MET A 376 13.39 -16.81 -21.43
C MET A 376 13.06 -18.15 -22.07
N ILE A 377 13.94 -18.72 -22.90
CA ILE A 377 13.76 -20.07 -23.47
C ILE A 377 13.65 -21.11 -22.35
N TYR A 378 14.55 -21.06 -21.37
CA TYR A 378 14.54 -22.01 -20.26
C TYR A 378 13.22 -21.96 -19.47
N LEU A 379 12.73 -20.76 -19.19
CA LEU A 379 11.44 -20.55 -18.52
C LEU A 379 10.24 -21.01 -19.37
N ILE A 380 10.28 -20.82 -20.69
CA ILE A 380 9.23 -21.29 -21.62
C ILE A 380 9.22 -22.81 -21.69
N GLN A 381 10.38 -23.46 -21.75
CA GLN A 381 10.48 -24.93 -21.76
C GLN A 381 10.03 -25.55 -20.43
N ASN A 382 10.19 -24.81 -19.33
CA ASN A 382 9.75 -25.20 -18.00
C ASN A 382 8.49 -24.44 -17.55
N LYS A 383 7.62 -24.09 -18.51
CA LYS A 383 6.39 -23.36 -18.24
C LYS A 383 5.53 -24.08 -17.19
N GLU A 384 4.94 -23.29 -16.31
CA GLU A 384 4.18 -23.72 -15.13
C GLU A 384 4.98 -24.47 -14.05
N LYS A 385 6.28 -24.74 -14.25
CA LYS A 385 7.14 -25.38 -13.26
C LYS A 385 7.92 -24.34 -12.46
N LEU A 386 8.11 -24.62 -11.19
CA LEU A 386 9.00 -23.86 -10.33
C LEU A 386 10.45 -24.24 -10.67
N CYS A 387 11.23 -23.28 -11.14
CA CYS A 387 12.64 -23.43 -11.46
C CYS A 387 13.48 -22.85 -10.33
N SER A 388 14.37 -23.66 -9.75
CA SER A 388 15.25 -23.20 -8.68
C SER A 388 16.32 -22.23 -9.20
N LYS A 389 16.91 -21.44 -8.30
CA LYS A 389 17.99 -20.51 -8.65
C LYS A 389 19.18 -21.25 -9.27
N ASP A 390 19.59 -22.37 -8.70
CA ASP A 390 20.70 -23.19 -9.19
C ASP A 390 20.42 -23.77 -10.58
N GLU A 391 19.19 -24.25 -10.81
CA GLU A 391 18.76 -24.74 -12.12
C GLU A 391 18.83 -23.64 -13.19
N ILE A 392 18.36 -22.44 -12.86
CA ILE A 392 18.38 -21.29 -13.76
C ILE A 392 19.83 -20.84 -14.02
N ILE A 393 20.65 -20.77 -12.98
CA ILE A 393 22.07 -20.39 -13.11
C ILE A 393 22.78 -21.39 -14.04
N ASN A 394 22.55 -22.68 -13.84
CA ASN A 394 23.12 -23.73 -14.68
C ASN A 394 22.64 -23.65 -16.14
N ALA A 395 21.34 -23.40 -16.36
CA ALA A 395 20.79 -23.31 -17.71
C ALA A 395 21.26 -22.07 -18.49
N VAL A 396 21.45 -20.94 -17.80
CA VAL A 396 21.78 -19.66 -18.43
C VAL A 396 23.30 -19.44 -18.56
N TRP A 397 24.09 -19.91 -17.59
CA TRP A 397 25.55 -19.71 -17.52
C TRP A 397 26.40 -20.99 -17.57
N GLY A 398 25.82 -22.19 -17.59
CA GLY A 398 26.56 -23.47 -17.47
C GLY A 398 27.61 -23.76 -18.56
N ASP A 399 27.53 -23.10 -19.72
CA ASP A 399 28.53 -23.21 -20.80
C ASP A 399 29.82 -22.42 -20.51
N GLN A 400 29.82 -21.54 -19.50
CA GLN A 400 30.98 -20.76 -19.08
C GLN A 400 31.66 -21.44 -17.90
N LYS A 401 32.99 -21.59 -17.94
CA LYS A 401 33.83 -22.23 -16.90
C LYS A 401 33.83 -21.52 -15.52
N SER A 402 32.82 -20.70 -15.23
CA SER A 402 32.69 -19.86 -14.05
C SER A 402 31.28 -20.02 -13.44
N GLN A 403 30.96 -21.23 -12.96
CA GLN A 403 29.86 -21.40 -12.00
C GLN A 403 30.22 -20.76 -10.64
N GLU A 404 31.50 -20.76 -10.29
CA GLU A 404 32.05 -20.07 -9.11
C GLU A 404 32.06 -18.55 -9.34
N GLY A 405 30.94 -17.88 -9.09
CA GLY A 405 30.89 -16.42 -9.06
C GLY A 405 29.64 -15.74 -9.60
N VAL A 406 28.63 -16.49 -10.10
CA VAL A 406 27.32 -15.89 -10.39
C VAL A 406 26.63 -15.64 -9.05
N THR A 407 26.62 -14.38 -8.62
CA THR A 407 25.97 -13.95 -7.39
C THR A 407 24.46 -13.95 -7.56
N ASP A 408 23.71 -14.15 -6.48
CA ASP A 408 22.26 -13.93 -6.44
C ASP A 408 21.86 -12.58 -7.05
N GLN A 409 22.69 -11.55 -6.84
CA GLN A 409 22.50 -10.22 -7.41
C GLN A 409 22.52 -10.20 -8.95
N ALA A 410 23.38 -10.99 -9.59
CA ALA A 410 23.42 -11.10 -11.05
C ALA A 410 22.16 -11.79 -11.59
N LEU A 411 21.64 -12.79 -10.86
CA LEU A 411 20.39 -13.46 -11.16
C LEU A 411 19.20 -12.50 -11.02
N ASP A 412 19.13 -11.74 -9.94
CA ASP A 412 18.06 -10.76 -9.73
C ASP A 412 18.09 -9.65 -10.80
N GLN A 413 19.30 -9.20 -11.17
CA GLN A 413 19.47 -8.16 -12.18
C GLN A 413 18.97 -8.59 -13.56
N ILE A 414 19.14 -9.87 -13.93
CA ILE A 414 18.65 -10.37 -15.21
C ILE A 414 17.12 -10.50 -15.21
N PHE A 415 16.53 -10.97 -14.11
CA PHE A 415 15.08 -11.05 -13.96
C PHE A 415 14.43 -9.68 -14.00
N TYR A 416 15.03 -8.70 -13.32
CA TYR A 416 14.58 -7.31 -13.36
C TYR A 416 14.56 -6.74 -14.78
N ARG A 417 15.64 -6.95 -15.56
CA ARG A 417 15.72 -6.45 -16.94
C ARG A 417 14.78 -7.20 -17.87
N LEU A 418 14.61 -8.50 -17.69
CA LEU A 418 13.68 -9.30 -18.47
C LEU A 418 12.24 -8.85 -18.21
N ARG A 419 11.85 -8.64 -16.94
CA ARG A 419 10.54 -8.10 -16.58
C ARG A 419 10.28 -6.73 -17.19
N LYS A 420 11.27 -5.83 -17.19
CA LYS A 420 11.17 -4.53 -17.88
C LYS A 420 10.83 -4.60 -19.37
N LYS A 421 11.09 -5.74 -20.02
CA LYS A 421 10.90 -5.92 -21.47
C LYS A 421 9.60 -6.66 -21.81
N ILE A 422 9.13 -7.53 -20.92
CA ILE A 422 7.97 -8.40 -21.18
C ILE A 422 6.75 -8.08 -20.31
N GLU A 423 6.95 -7.46 -19.15
CA GLU A 423 5.88 -7.09 -18.23
C GLU A 423 5.41 -5.67 -18.50
N LYS A 424 4.09 -5.46 -18.42
CA LYS A 424 3.50 -4.12 -18.46
C LYS A 424 3.87 -3.30 -17.22
N ASP A 425 3.95 -3.97 -16.07
CA ASP A 425 4.44 -3.42 -14.81
C ASP A 425 5.46 -4.40 -14.19
N PRO A 426 6.77 -4.08 -14.24
CA PRO A 426 7.81 -4.95 -13.69
C PRO A 426 7.74 -5.16 -12.17
N SER A 427 7.10 -4.24 -11.45
CA SER A 427 6.91 -4.32 -10.00
C SER A 427 5.74 -5.23 -9.61
N ASN A 428 4.83 -5.50 -10.55
CA ASN A 428 3.74 -6.45 -10.40
C ASN A 428 3.74 -7.43 -11.59
N PRO A 429 4.72 -8.37 -11.63
CA PRO A 429 4.95 -9.20 -12.80
C PRO A 429 3.82 -10.21 -13.01
N ARG A 430 3.32 -10.24 -14.25
CA ARG A 430 2.26 -11.15 -14.69
C ARG A 430 2.79 -12.50 -15.16
N TYR A 431 3.92 -12.51 -15.85
CA TYR A 431 4.46 -13.73 -16.47
C TYR A 431 5.50 -14.42 -15.59
N ILE A 432 6.47 -13.66 -15.07
CA ILE A 432 7.56 -14.24 -14.26
C ILE A 432 7.33 -13.96 -12.78
N HIS A 433 6.89 -14.96 -12.04
CA HIS A 433 6.69 -14.86 -10.59
C HIS A 433 7.92 -15.32 -9.83
N THR A 434 8.29 -14.55 -8.80
CA THR A 434 9.28 -14.97 -7.81
C THR A 434 8.58 -15.74 -6.71
N VAL A 435 9.00 -16.98 -6.45
CA VAL A 435 8.60 -17.74 -5.26
C VAL A 435 9.73 -17.63 -4.25
N LYS A 436 9.54 -16.79 -3.23
CA LYS A 436 10.57 -16.46 -2.22
C LYS A 436 11.20 -17.73 -1.64
N GLY A 437 12.53 -17.76 -1.59
CA GLY A 437 13.32 -18.88 -1.08
C GLY A 437 13.31 -20.15 -1.93
N LYS A 438 12.58 -20.20 -3.06
CA LYS A 438 12.48 -21.41 -3.89
C LYS A 438 12.90 -21.22 -5.35
N GLY A 439 12.64 -20.04 -5.94
CA GLY A 439 13.07 -19.74 -7.30
C GLY A 439 12.04 -18.94 -8.10
N TYR A 440 11.94 -19.22 -9.40
CA TYR A 440 11.10 -18.46 -10.33
C TYR A 440 10.20 -19.39 -11.13
N LYS A 441 9.02 -18.88 -11.50
CA LYS A 441 8.03 -19.62 -12.27
C LYS A 441 7.51 -18.73 -13.41
N LEU A 442 7.46 -19.28 -14.62
CA LEU A 442 6.72 -18.69 -15.72
C LEU A 442 5.28 -19.20 -15.72
N SER A 443 4.34 -18.29 -15.58
CA SER A 443 2.90 -18.56 -15.67
C SER A 443 2.32 -17.96 -16.95
N SER A 444 1.23 -18.57 -17.45
CA SER A 444 0.46 -18.01 -18.57
C SER A 444 -0.34 -16.78 -18.15
#